data_AF-A0A2S1R0T7-F1
#
_entry.id   AF-A0A2S1R0T7-F1
#
_cell.length_a   1.000
_cell.length_b   1.000
_cell.length_c   1.000
_cell.angle_alpha   90.00
_cell.angle_beta   90.00
_cell.angle_gamma   90.00
#
_symmetry.space_group_name_H-M   'P 1'
#
loop_
_entity.id
_entity.type
_entity.pdbx_description
1 polymer ?
#
loop_
_entity_poly.entity_id
_entity_poly.type
_entity_poly.pdbx_seq_one_letter_code
_entity_poly.pdbx_strand_id
1 'polypeptide(L)' 'MSRKLKKKAKKSSHKKNKLGVKNSLVNNINARKRKGISRKKKDSKISKTSYKKMKKNWGRKKKKK' A
#
# COMPACT_ATOMS: atom_id res chain seq x y z
N MET A 1 -1.51 27.87 26.20
CA MET A 1 -2.49 27.31 25.23
C MET A 1 -1.98 25.97 24.69
N SER A 2 -2.42 24.84 25.24
CA SER A 2 -1.92 23.50 24.86
C SER A 2 -2.48 23.04 23.51
N ARG A 3 -1.63 22.68 22.55
CA ARG A 3 -2.05 22.06 21.28
C ARG A 3 -2.58 20.64 21.55
N LYS A 4 -3.89 20.44 21.45
CA LYS A 4 -4.51 19.11 21.48
C LYS A 4 -4.07 18.35 20.23
N LEU A 5 -3.17 17.38 20.37
CA LEU A 5 -2.79 16.48 19.28
C LEU A 5 -4.01 15.65 18.86
N LYS A 6 -4.59 15.96 17.70
CA LYS A 6 -5.74 15.26 17.13
C LYS A 6 -5.33 13.82 16.81
N LYS A 7 -5.68 12.86 17.68
CA LYS A 7 -5.45 11.43 17.44
C LYS A 7 -6.08 11.06 16.09
N LYS A 8 -5.30 10.49 15.17
CA LYS A 8 -5.81 9.99 13.89
C LYS A 8 -6.87 8.92 14.18
N ALA A 9 -8.05 9.09 13.58
CA ALA A 9 -9.12 8.11 13.68
C ALA A 9 -8.60 6.73 13.27
N LYS A 10 -8.57 5.78 14.20
CA LYS A 10 -8.36 4.37 13.87
C LYS A 10 -9.54 3.95 13.01
N LYS A 11 -9.29 3.47 11.78
CA LYS A 11 -10.33 2.90 10.91
C LYS A 11 -10.85 1.62 11.57
N SER A 12 -11.79 1.76 12.49
CA SER A 12 -12.62 0.66 12.91
C SER A 12 -13.65 0.47 11.80
N SER A 13 -13.56 -0.65 11.11
CA SER A 13 -14.76 -1.33 10.66
C SER A 13 -14.38 -2.77 10.34
N HIS A 14 -15.14 -3.71 10.87
CA HIS A 14 -15.11 -5.10 10.43
C HIS A 14 -15.71 -5.26 9.01
N LYS A 15 -15.94 -4.15 8.29
CA LYS A 15 -16.67 -4.11 7.03
C LYS A 15 -15.80 -4.66 5.91
N LYS A 16 -16.06 -5.93 5.59
CA LYS A 16 -15.53 -6.64 4.43
C LYS A 16 -16.36 -6.27 3.18
N ASN A 17 -15.76 -6.37 2.00
CA ASN A 17 -16.49 -6.18 0.74
C ASN A 17 -17.32 -7.45 0.38
N LYS A 18 -18.02 -7.44 -0.76
CA LYS A 18 -18.85 -8.56 -1.25
C LYS A 18 -18.09 -9.90 -1.38
N LEU A 19 -16.75 -9.87 -1.47
CA LEU A 19 -15.87 -11.05 -1.52
C LEU A 19 -15.28 -11.42 -0.14
N GLY A 20 -15.75 -10.81 0.96
CA GLY A 20 -15.25 -11.09 2.30
C GLY A 20 -13.86 -10.48 2.62
N VAL A 21 -13.31 -9.63 1.75
CA VAL A 21 -11.96 -9.06 1.91
C VAL A 21 -12.02 -7.63 2.45
N LYS A 22 -11.34 -7.39 3.59
CA LYS A 22 -11.34 -6.10 4.31
C LYS A 22 -10.64 -4.97 3.55
N ASN A 23 -9.74 -5.30 2.61
CA ASN A 23 -8.93 -4.35 1.84
C ASN A 23 -8.57 -4.94 0.47
N SER A 24 -9.56 -5.28 -0.36
CA SER A 24 -9.25 -5.86 -1.67
C SER A 24 -8.37 -4.91 -2.50
N LEU A 25 -7.51 -5.50 -3.33
CA LEU A 25 -6.62 -4.76 -4.22
C LEU A 25 -7.41 -3.77 -5.10
N VAL A 26 -8.53 -4.21 -5.64
CA VAL A 26 -9.44 -3.37 -6.46
C VAL A 26 -9.96 -2.18 -5.67
N ASN A 27 -10.40 -2.38 -4.43
CA ASN A 27 -10.91 -1.29 -3.59
C ASN A 27 -9.82 -0.27 -3.25
N ASN A 28 -8.59 -0.73 -2.98
CA ASN A 28 -7.45 0.15 -2.73
C ASN A 28 -7.08 0.96 -3.98
N ILE A 29 -7.09 0.34 -5.16
CA ILE A 29 -6.84 1.02 -6.44
C ILE A 29 -7.91 2.07 -6.68
N ASN A 30 -9.19 1.73 -6.57
CA ASN A 30 -10.30 2.67 -6.79
C ASN A 30 -10.32 3.80 -5.76
N ALA A 31 -10.04 3.50 -4.49
CA ALA A 31 -9.91 4.52 -3.45
C ALA A 31 -8.76 5.49 -3.75
N ARG A 32 -7.62 5.00 -4.27
CA ARG A 32 -6.50 5.87 -4.69
C ARG A 32 -6.83 6.70 -5.92
N LYS A 33 -7.54 6.14 -6.90
CA LYS A 33 -8.05 6.87 -8.07
C LYS A 33 -8.99 8.00 -7.66
N ARG A 34 -10.00 7.71 -6.84
CA ARG A 34 -10.95 8.70 -6.30
C ARG A 34 -10.27 9.81 -5.49
N LYS A 35 -9.18 9.50 -4.81
CA LYS A 35 -8.37 10.47 -4.04
C LYS A 35 -7.37 11.25 -4.88
N GLY A 36 -7.22 10.98 -6.17
CA GLY A 36 -6.22 11.62 -7.03
C GLY A 36 -4.75 11.27 -6.73
N ILE A 37 -4.48 10.36 -5.78
CA ILE A 37 -3.12 9.97 -5.36
C ILE A 37 -2.57 8.77 -6.15
N SER A 38 -3.12 8.51 -7.34
CA SER A 38 -2.57 7.51 -8.25
C SER A 38 -1.24 8.04 -8.81
N ARG A 39 -0.22 7.18 -8.87
CA ARG A 39 1.06 7.55 -9.48
C ARG A 39 0.85 7.77 -10.98
N LYS A 40 1.57 8.75 -11.55
CA LYS A 40 1.66 8.90 -13.00
C LYS A 40 2.33 7.65 -13.58
N LYS A 41 2.07 7.34 -14.86
CA LYS A 41 2.62 6.14 -15.51
C LYS A 41 4.16 6.10 -15.50
N LYS A 42 4.81 7.26 -15.69
CA LYS A 42 6.27 7.41 -15.59
C LYS A 42 6.82 7.04 -14.21
N ASP A 43 6.08 7.34 -13.14
CA ASP A 43 6.45 7.06 -11.74
C ASP A 43 5.97 5.68 -11.26
N SER A 44 5.31 4.92 -12.15
CA SER A 44 4.80 3.58 -11.88
C SER A 44 5.78 2.49 -12.34
N LYS A 45 6.89 2.85 -12.97
CA LYS A 45 7.95 1.91 -13.35
C LYS A 45 8.88 1.65 -12.17
N ILE A 46 9.32 0.40 -12.03
CA ILE A 46 10.34 0.00 -11.07
C ILE A 46 11.69 0.54 -11.57
N SER A 47 12.48 1.17 -10.70
CA SER A 47 13.82 1.62 -11.08
C SER A 47 14.71 0.42 -11.44
N LYS A 48 15.67 0.62 -12.35
CA LYS A 48 16.66 -0.42 -12.73
C LYS A 48 17.34 -1.02 -11.49
N THR A 49 17.67 -0.18 -10.51
CA THR A 49 18.29 -0.60 -9.24
C THR A 49 17.35 -1.47 -8.40
N SER A 50 16.07 -1.12 -8.31
CA SER A 50 15.07 -1.91 -7.58
C SER A 50 14.83 -3.26 -8.27
N TYR A 51 14.79 -3.28 -9.60
CA TYR A 51 14.65 -4.52 -10.36
C TYR A 51 15.85 -5.46 -10.15
N LYS A 52 17.09 -4.94 -10.18
CA LYS A 52 18.29 -5.73 -9.89
C LYS A 52 18.25 -6.33 -8.48
N LYS A 53 17.83 -5.57 -7.47
CA LYS A 53 17.66 -6.06 -6.08
C LYS A 53 16.59 -7.15 -5.98
N MET A 54 15.45 -6.96 -6.66
CA MET A 54 14.38 -7.96 -6.72
C MET A 54 14.89 -9.26 -7.34
N LYS A 55 15.58 -9.20 -8.49
CA LYS A 55 16.15 -10.37 -9.18
C LYS A 55 17.18 -11.09 -8.31
N LYS A 56 18.11 -10.36 -7.67
CA LYS A 56 19.15 -10.95 -6.81
C LYS A 56 18.59 -11.72 -5.62
N ASN A 57 17.42 -11.32 -5.13
CA ASN A 57 16.77 -11.92 -3.97
C ASN A 57 15.58 -12.81 -4.35
N TRP A 58 15.33 -13.01 -5.65
CA TRP A 58 14.25 -13.84 -6.14
C TRP A 58 14.52 -15.31 -5.80
N GLY A 59 13.57 -15.98 -5.14
CA GLY A 59 13.70 -17.39 -4.73
C GLY A 59 14.65 -17.65 -3.55
N ARG A 60 15.34 -16.63 -3.02
CA ARG A 60 16.24 -16.83 -1.87
C ARG A 60 15.46 -16.75 -0.57
N LYS A 61 15.45 -17.85 0.21
CA LYS A 61 14.84 -17.88 1.55
C LYS A 61 15.58 -16.87 2.44
N LYS A 62 14.86 -15.86 2.95
CA LYS A 62 15.45 -14.92 3.92
C LYS A 62 15.91 -15.72 5.14
N LYS A 63 17.21 -15.72 5.42
CA LYS A 63 17.71 -16.22 6.71
C LYS A 63 17.10 -15.33 7.80
N LYS A 64 16.38 -15.93 8.74
CA LYS A 64 15.94 -15.24 9.96
C LYS A 64 17.21 -14.86 10.73
N LYS A 65 17.27 -13.60 11.16
CA LYS A 65 18.29 -13.10 12.08
C LYS A 65 17.81 -13.38 13.49
#